data_AF-A0A962Z9Q3-F1
#
_entry.id   AF-A0A962Z9Q3-F1
#
_cell.length_a   1.000
_cell.length_b   1.000
_cell.length_c   1.000
_cell.angle_alpha   90.00
_cell.angle_beta   90.00
_cell.angle_gamma   90.00
#
_symmetry.space_group_name_H-M   'P 1'
#
loop_
_entity.id
_entity.type
_entity.pdbx_description
1 polymer ?
#
loop_
_entity_poly.entity_id
_entity_poly.type
_entity_poly.pdbx_seq_one_letter_code
_entity_poly.pdbx_strand_id
1 'polypeptide(L)'
;MNEERALARAMSLACWKDPREPAILGGGITNFNVRLIDGERRYVVRIGDDIPVHGVMRFNELAISRAAHAAGIAPAVHHAEPGILVLEFIEGRTFAETDVREPANLERIVTLIRRCHGTVAEHVAGPVLAFWVFHVLRDYARTLEAAGSPHLPHLGELLAIARSLERAVGPVELVLGHNDLLPANIIDDGARLWLIDWEYGG
;
A
#
# COMPACT_ATOMS: atom_id res chain seq x y z
N MET A 1 -2.62 9.43 -16.93
CA MET A 1 -1.31 9.13 -17.57
C MET A 1 -1.43 7.78 -18.30
N ASN A 2 -0.66 7.52 -19.36
CA ASN A 2 -0.63 6.21 -20.03
C ASN A 2 0.72 5.49 -19.75
N GLU A 3 0.82 4.21 -20.10
CA GLU A 3 2.01 3.38 -19.84
C GLU A 3 3.29 3.99 -20.44
N GLU A 4 3.25 4.47 -21.68
CA GLU A 4 4.40 5.09 -22.34
C GLU A 4 4.93 6.30 -21.59
N ARG A 5 4.04 7.19 -21.12
CA ARG A 5 4.42 8.35 -20.30
C ARG A 5 4.92 7.94 -18.92
N ALA A 6 4.38 6.87 -18.34
CA ALA A 6 4.86 6.33 -17.07
C ALA A 6 6.29 5.80 -17.20
N LEU A 7 6.59 5.03 -18.25
CA LEU A 7 7.95 4.54 -18.54
C LEU A 7 8.93 5.70 -18.75
N ALA A 8 8.56 6.69 -19.58
CA ALA A 8 9.40 7.86 -19.82
C ALA A 8 9.62 8.69 -18.53
N ARG A 9 8.60 8.80 -17.67
CA ARG A 9 8.72 9.49 -16.39
C ARG A 9 9.63 8.74 -15.43
N ALA A 10 9.48 7.43 -15.28
CA ALA A 10 10.33 6.61 -14.42
C ALA A 10 11.82 6.69 -14.82
N MET A 11 12.10 6.68 -16.12
CA MET A 11 13.47 6.72 -16.66
C MET A 11 14.15 8.10 -16.55
N SER A 12 13.37 9.18 -16.41
CA SER A 12 13.90 10.56 -16.40
C SER A 12 14.19 11.13 -15.01
N LEU A 13 14.04 10.33 -13.94
CA LEU A 13 14.31 10.80 -12.57
C LEU A 13 15.81 11.10 -12.39
N ALA A 14 16.10 12.22 -11.72
CA ALA A 14 17.47 12.71 -11.53
C ALA A 14 18.31 11.85 -10.55
N CYS A 15 17.67 10.92 -9.82
CA CYS A 15 18.36 9.99 -8.93
C CYS A 15 19.16 8.92 -9.68
N TRP A 16 18.88 8.71 -10.98
CA TRP A 16 19.50 7.68 -11.78
C TRP A 16 20.83 8.10 -12.39
N LYS A 17 21.68 7.11 -12.66
CA LYS A 17 22.96 7.29 -13.37
C LYS A 17 22.90 6.74 -14.79
N ASP A 18 22.38 5.53 -14.94
CA ASP A 18 22.23 4.80 -16.20
C ASP A 18 21.00 3.86 -16.12
N PRO A 19 19.78 4.42 -16.13
CA PRO A 19 18.56 3.63 -16.00
C PRO A 19 18.30 2.86 -17.31
N ARG A 20 17.96 1.58 -17.19
CA ARG A 20 17.78 0.65 -18.31
C ARG A 20 16.61 -0.32 -18.05
N GLU A 21 16.15 -0.94 -19.14
CA GLU A 21 15.12 -2.00 -19.13
C GLU A 21 13.82 -1.64 -18.36
N PRO A 22 13.19 -0.48 -18.61
CA PRO A 22 11.94 -0.14 -17.96
C PRO A 22 10.83 -1.08 -18.43
N ALA A 23 10.05 -1.61 -17.49
CA ALA A 23 8.91 -2.47 -17.77
C ALA A 23 7.75 -2.13 -16.82
N ILE A 24 6.53 -2.07 -17.36
CA ILE A 24 5.32 -1.95 -16.54
C ILE A 24 5.14 -3.23 -15.73
N LEU A 25 4.96 -3.09 -14.43
CA LEU A 25 4.43 -4.14 -13.57
C LEU A 25 2.91 -4.03 -13.58
N GLY A 26 2.23 -5.12 -13.93
CA GLY A 26 0.77 -5.18 -13.79
C GLY A 26 0.34 -5.12 -12.32
N GLY A 27 -0.95 -4.90 -12.07
CA GLY A 27 -1.57 -5.10 -10.75
C GLY A 27 -2.03 -3.84 -10.00
N GLY A 28 -1.71 -2.63 -10.47
CA GLY A 28 -2.21 -1.38 -9.86
C GLY A 28 -3.43 -0.82 -10.59
N ILE A 29 -4.56 -0.61 -9.90
CA ILE A 29 -5.71 0.16 -10.44
C ILE A 29 -5.48 1.67 -10.22
N THR A 30 -4.76 2.03 -9.16
CA THR A 30 -4.58 3.39 -8.64
C THR A 30 -3.25 4.04 -9.06
N ASN A 31 -2.24 3.25 -9.42
CA ASN A 31 -0.87 3.69 -9.66
C ASN A 31 -0.26 3.00 -10.90
N PHE A 32 0.74 3.64 -11.52
CA PHE A 32 1.64 2.96 -12.46
C PHE A 32 2.89 2.50 -11.72
N ASN A 33 3.21 1.21 -11.82
CA ASN A 33 4.44 0.65 -11.27
C ASN A 33 5.39 0.28 -12.40
N VAL A 34 6.59 0.85 -12.40
CA VAL A 34 7.62 0.59 -13.41
C VAL A 34 8.81 -0.08 -12.74
N ARG A 35 9.17 -1.29 -13.17
CA ARG A 35 10.45 -1.89 -12.83
C ARG A 35 11.52 -1.36 -13.77
N LEU A 36 12.71 -1.04 -13.24
CA LEU A 36 13.88 -0.70 -14.05
C LEU A 36 15.18 -1.16 -13.36
N ILE A 37 16.28 -1.06 -14.08
CA ILE A 37 17.65 -1.34 -13.60
C ILE A 37 18.46 -0.05 -13.59
N ASP A 38 19.23 0.21 -12.54
CA ASP A 38 20.28 1.25 -12.51
C ASP A 38 21.56 0.63 -11.92
N GLY A 39 22.62 0.56 -12.73
CA GLY A 39 23.82 -0.22 -12.40
C GLY A 39 23.53 -1.72 -12.30
N GLU A 40 23.85 -2.31 -11.14
CA GLU A 40 23.60 -3.73 -10.82
C GLU A 40 22.32 -3.96 -10.01
N ARG A 41 21.59 -2.87 -9.67
CA ARG A 41 20.41 -2.94 -8.81
C ARG A 41 19.13 -2.76 -9.62
N ARG A 42 18.06 -3.39 -9.11
CA ARG A 42 16.70 -3.25 -9.64
C ARG A 42 15.86 -2.40 -8.70
N TYR A 43 14.96 -1.64 -9.29
CA TYR A 43 14.06 -0.76 -8.56
C TYR A 43 12.64 -0.87 -9.09
N VAL A 44 11.68 -0.47 -8.25
CA VAL A 44 10.31 -0.21 -8.64
C VAL A 44 10.03 1.27 -8.43
N VAL A 45 9.54 1.93 -9.47
CA VAL A 45 9.06 3.31 -9.44
C VAL A 45 7.53 3.27 -9.42
N ARG A 46 6.92 3.66 -8.30
CA ARG A 46 5.49 3.96 -8.21
C ARG A 46 5.26 5.39 -8.66
N ILE A 47 4.36 5.57 -9.61
CA ILE A 47 3.93 6.88 -10.10
C ILE A 47 2.43 7.02 -9.86
N GLY A 48 2.06 8.00 -9.04
CA GLY A 48 0.66 8.28 -8.71
C GLY A 48 0.52 9.42 -7.71
N ASP A 49 -0.52 10.22 -7.92
CA ASP A 49 -0.88 11.34 -7.06
C ASP A 49 -1.68 10.89 -5.83
N ASP A 50 -1.95 11.83 -4.92
CA ASP A 50 -2.90 11.60 -3.84
C ASP A 50 -4.27 11.20 -4.40
N ILE A 51 -4.96 10.31 -3.69
CA ILE A 51 -6.33 9.91 -4.01
C ILE A 51 -7.20 10.13 -2.76
N PRO A 52 -7.52 11.40 -2.41
CA PRO A 52 -8.18 11.71 -1.14
C PRO A 52 -9.53 11.01 -0.96
N VAL A 53 -10.26 10.77 -2.06
CA VAL A 53 -11.53 10.03 -2.01
C VAL A 53 -11.33 8.62 -1.46
N HIS A 54 -10.18 7.98 -1.67
CA HIS A 54 -9.82 6.68 -1.11
C HIS A 54 -8.98 6.79 0.17
N GLY A 55 -8.76 8.00 0.70
CA GLY A 55 -7.91 8.23 1.87
C GLY A 55 -6.42 8.00 1.62
N VAL A 56 -6.02 7.84 0.35
CA VAL A 56 -4.63 7.57 0.00
C VAL A 56 -3.87 8.89 -0.14
N MET A 57 -2.88 9.08 0.73
CA MET A 57 -2.04 10.27 0.76
C MET A 57 -0.56 9.89 0.70
N ARG A 58 0.16 10.42 -0.29
CA ARG A 58 1.53 9.97 -0.63
C ARG A 58 2.57 10.37 0.41
N PHE A 59 2.32 11.43 1.18
CA PHE A 59 3.16 11.76 2.33
C PHE A 59 3.12 10.65 3.39
N ASN A 60 1.93 10.06 3.61
CA ASN A 60 1.72 9.03 4.61
C ASN A 60 2.33 7.71 4.13
N GLU A 61 2.08 7.31 2.89
CA GLU A 61 2.71 6.14 2.27
C GLU A 61 4.26 6.19 2.38
N LEU A 62 4.87 7.35 2.09
CA LEU A 62 6.31 7.53 2.21
C LEU A 62 6.80 7.34 3.66
N ALA A 63 6.11 7.93 4.64
CA ALA A 63 6.47 7.83 6.05
C ALA A 63 6.38 6.37 6.53
N ILE A 64 5.30 5.68 6.19
CA ILE A 64 5.06 4.30 6.61
C ILE A 64 5.99 3.33 5.87
N SER A 65 6.26 3.53 4.59
CA SER A 65 7.22 2.71 3.83
C SER A 65 8.62 2.77 4.46
N ARG A 66 9.08 3.95 4.87
CA ARG A 66 10.37 4.13 5.56
C ARG A 66 10.38 3.43 6.92
N ALA A 67 9.32 3.57 7.70
CA ALA A 67 9.19 2.92 9.00
C ALA A 67 9.13 1.38 8.88
N ALA A 68 8.38 0.86 7.90
CA ALA A 68 8.28 -0.55 7.62
C ALA A 68 9.62 -1.15 7.14
N HIS A 69 10.42 -0.37 6.40
CA HIS A 69 11.78 -0.75 6.07
C HIS A 69 12.68 -0.81 7.30
N ALA A 70 12.63 0.21 8.16
CA ALA A 70 13.39 0.24 9.41
C ALA A 70 13.00 -0.92 10.35
N ALA A 71 11.72 -1.29 10.37
CA ALA A 71 11.20 -2.47 11.05
C ALA A 71 11.64 -3.79 10.39
N GLY A 72 12.26 -3.75 9.21
CA GLY A 72 12.81 -4.91 8.50
C GLY A 72 11.79 -5.77 7.75
N ILE A 73 10.63 -5.20 7.38
CA ILE A 73 9.54 -5.92 6.70
C ILE A 73 9.20 -5.36 5.31
N ALA A 74 9.74 -4.21 4.91
CA ALA A 74 9.50 -3.59 3.60
C ALA A 74 10.81 -3.25 2.87
N PRO A 75 10.81 -3.15 1.52
CA PRO A 75 11.97 -2.69 0.76
C PRO A 75 12.40 -1.27 1.16
N ALA A 76 13.67 -0.95 0.95
CA ALA A 76 14.17 0.39 1.21
C ALA A 76 13.58 1.40 0.22
N VAL A 77 13.29 2.61 0.72
CA VAL A 77 12.98 3.76 -0.14
C VAL A 77 14.30 4.34 -0.67
N HIS A 78 14.50 4.23 -1.99
CA HIS A 78 15.68 4.76 -2.67
C HIS A 78 15.56 6.26 -2.95
N HIS A 79 14.39 6.69 -3.43
CA HIS A 79 14.11 8.09 -3.79
C HIS A 79 12.62 8.38 -3.61
N ALA A 80 12.28 9.64 -3.38
CA ALA A 80 10.90 10.11 -3.35
C ALA A 80 10.83 11.59 -3.75
N GLU A 81 9.80 11.93 -4.51
CA GLU A 81 9.44 13.30 -4.89
C GLU A 81 7.92 13.35 -5.12
N PRO A 82 7.28 14.53 -5.27
CA PRO A 82 5.84 14.60 -5.49
C PRO A 82 5.38 13.69 -6.64
N GLY A 83 4.43 12.81 -6.35
CA GLY A 83 3.87 11.83 -7.30
C GLY A 83 4.75 10.60 -7.56
N ILE A 84 5.93 10.47 -6.93
CA ILE A 84 6.90 9.40 -7.17
C ILE A 84 7.39 8.78 -5.86
N LEU A 85 7.36 7.45 -5.79
CA LEU A 85 8.06 6.67 -4.77
C LEU A 85 8.93 5.62 -5.45
N VAL A 86 10.22 5.60 -5.13
CA VAL A 86 11.17 4.61 -5.67
C VAL A 86 11.60 3.67 -4.57
N LEU A 87 11.36 2.38 -4.78
CA LEU A 87 11.68 1.30 -3.85
C LEU A 87 12.75 0.38 -4.44
N GLU A 88 13.59 -0.22 -3.59
CA GLU A 88 14.42 -1.34 -4.00
C GLU A 88 13.53 -2.52 -4.44
N PHE A 89 13.91 -3.20 -5.52
CA PHE A 89 13.20 -4.39 -5.99
C PHE A 89 13.57 -5.59 -5.11
N ILE A 90 12.56 -6.32 -4.65
CA ILE A 90 12.74 -7.58 -3.92
C ILE A 90 12.75 -8.73 -4.92
N GLU A 91 13.88 -9.42 -5.05
CA GLU A 91 13.95 -10.69 -5.76
C GLU A 91 13.20 -11.75 -4.95
N GLY A 92 12.05 -12.18 -5.45
CA GLY A 92 11.22 -13.13 -4.75
C GLY A 92 9.95 -13.44 -5.53
N ARG A 93 9.14 -14.32 -4.95
CA ARG A 93 7.85 -14.72 -5.50
C ARG A 93 6.74 -14.02 -4.74
N THR A 94 5.92 -13.27 -5.47
CA THR A 94 4.67 -12.72 -4.94
C THR A 94 3.69 -13.84 -4.62
N PHE A 95 3.04 -13.77 -3.47
CA PHE A 95 2.03 -14.76 -3.08
C PHE A 95 0.75 -14.64 -3.91
N ALA A 96 0.17 -15.79 -4.22
CA ALA A 96 -1.19 -15.95 -4.71
C ALA A 96 -2.11 -16.43 -3.58
N GLU A 97 -3.42 -16.49 -3.86
CA GLU A 97 -4.42 -16.98 -2.91
C GLU A 97 -4.10 -18.38 -2.37
N THR A 98 -3.61 -19.28 -3.23
CA THR A 98 -3.24 -20.64 -2.85
C THR A 98 -2.11 -20.67 -1.84
N ASP A 99 -1.14 -19.75 -1.95
CA ASP A 99 0.00 -19.69 -1.05
C ASP A 99 -0.40 -19.30 0.37
N VAL A 100 -1.38 -18.40 0.50
CA VAL A 100 -1.91 -17.98 1.79
C VAL A 100 -2.71 -19.09 2.46
N ARG A 101 -3.30 -20.01 1.70
CA ARG A 101 -4.04 -21.17 2.24
C ARG A 101 -3.12 -22.28 2.77
N GLU A 102 -1.85 -22.26 2.42
CA GLU A 102 -0.87 -23.25 2.91
C GLU A 102 -0.56 -23.02 4.40
N PRO A 103 -0.74 -24.03 5.28
CA PRO A 103 -0.56 -23.86 6.72
C PRO A 103 0.81 -23.31 7.14
N ALA A 104 1.89 -23.74 6.47
CA ALA A 104 3.24 -23.27 6.76
C ALA A 104 3.42 -21.78 6.42
N ASN A 105 2.74 -21.28 5.39
CA ASN A 105 2.78 -19.86 5.04
C ASN A 105 1.88 -19.04 5.97
N LEU A 106 0.75 -19.57 6.43
CA LEU A 106 -0.10 -18.89 7.42
C LEU A 106 0.68 -18.53 8.69
N GLU A 107 1.51 -19.43 9.21
CA GLU A 107 2.35 -19.15 10.37
C GLU A 107 3.35 -18.01 10.11
N ARG A 108 3.97 -18.00 8.93
CA ARG A 108 4.91 -16.94 8.50
C ARG A 108 4.19 -15.60 8.34
N ILE A 109 2.99 -15.59 7.76
CA ILE A 109 2.16 -14.40 7.57
C ILE A 109 1.71 -13.83 8.91
N VAL A 110 1.23 -14.67 9.84
CA VAL A 110 0.86 -14.21 11.20
C VAL A 110 2.06 -13.61 11.92
N THR A 111 3.25 -14.19 11.75
CA THR A 111 4.49 -13.62 12.30
C THR A 111 4.82 -12.26 11.70
N LEU A 112 4.67 -12.11 10.38
CA LEU A 112 4.85 -10.83 9.68
C LEU A 112 3.85 -9.77 10.17
N ILE A 113 2.58 -10.12 10.34
CA ILE A 113 1.53 -9.22 10.84
C ILE A 113 1.82 -8.78 12.28
N ARG A 114 2.23 -9.72 13.16
CA ARG A 114 2.62 -9.37 14.53
C ARG A 114 3.79 -8.39 14.56
N ARG A 115 4.79 -8.58 13.70
CA ARG A 115 5.90 -7.65 13.57
C ARG A 115 5.44 -6.30 13.05
N CYS A 116 4.57 -6.27 12.03
CA CYS A 116 3.95 -5.04 11.52
C CYS A 116 3.30 -4.25 12.66
N HIS A 117 2.37 -4.86 13.39
CA HIS A 117 1.63 -4.20 14.46
C HIS A 117 2.50 -3.82 15.67
N GLY A 118 3.55 -4.59 15.95
CA GLY A 118 4.37 -4.42 17.14
C GLY A 118 5.57 -3.49 16.97
N THR A 119 6.14 -3.37 15.77
CA THR A 119 7.44 -2.70 15.61
C THR A 119 7.44 -1.52 14.64
N VAL A 120 6.51 -1.43 13.68
CA VAL A 120 6.56 -0.37 12.65
C VAL A 120 6.34 1.01 13.28
N ALA A 121 5.41 1.12 14.23
CA ALA A 121 5.10 2.39 14.89
C ALA A 121 6.31 3.00 15.62
N GLU A 122 7.26 2.18 16.10
CA GLU A 122 8.48 2.63 16.78
C GLU A 122 9.43 3.43 15.86
N HIS A 123 9.26 3.29 14.54
CA HIS A 123 10.12 3.92 13.54
C HIS A 123 9.45 5.07 12.77
N VAL A 124 8.17 5.34 13.03
CA VAL A 124 7.46 6.43 12.34
C VAL A 124 7.81 7.76 12.97
N ALA A 125 8.00 8.78 12.14
CA ALA A 125 8.16 10.16 12.56
C ALA A 125 7.18 11.06 11.80
N GLY A 126 6.55 12.00 12.52
CA GLY A 126 5.57 12.92 11.96
C GLY A 126 4.12 12.41 12.04
N PRO A 127 3.20 13.03 11.28
CA PRO A 127 1.79 12.65 11.31
C PRO A 127 1.56 11.28 10.67
N VAL A 128 0.58 10.55 11.20
CA VAL A 128 0.08 9.28 10.66
C VAL A 128 -1.41 9.41 10.45
N LEU A 129 -1.91 8.92 9.32
CA LEU A 129 -3.33 8.86 9.04
C LEU A 129 -3.94 7.59 9.64
N ALA A 130 -4.93 7.75 10.52
CA ALA A 130 -5.64 6.62 11.07
C ALA A 130 -6.57 5.99 10.02
N PHE A 131 -6.48 4.67 9.85
CA PHE A 131 -7.43 3.93 9.01
C PHE A 131 -8.74 3.65 9.76
N TRP A 132 -9.71 4.55 9.61
CA TRP A 132 -11.04 4.40 10.22
C TRP A 132 -12.08 3.96 9.20
N VAL A 133 -12.23 2.64 9.03
CA VAL A 133 -13.14 2.04 8.03
C VAL A 133 -14.56 2.60 8.06
N PHE A 134 -15.14 2.85 9.24
CA PHE A 134 -16.50 3.39 9.34
C PHE A 134 -16.58 4.87 8.94
N HIS A 135 -15.51 5.65 9.14
CA HIS A 135 -15.42 6.98 8.57
C HIS A 135 -15.33 6.93 7.04
N VAL A 136 -14.49 6.04 6.48
CA VAL A 136 -14.36 5.83 5.03
C VAL A 136 -15.72 5.51 4.40
N LEU A 137 -16.50 4.60 5.01
CA LEU A 137 -17.85 4.26 4.54
C LEU A 137 -18.82 5.45 4.57
N ARG A 138 -18.76 6.27 5.62
CA ARG A 138 -19.57 7.50 5.72
C ARG A 138 -19.18 8.50 4.63
N ASP A 139 -17.89 8.61 4.31
CA ASP A 139 -17.41 9.57 3.32
C ASP A 139 -17.74 9.15 1.87
N TYR A 140 -17.65 7.85 1.58
CA TYR A 140 -18.18 7.30 0.32
C TYR A 140 -19.67 7.56 0.15
N ALA A 141 -20.47 7.39 1.21
CA ALA A 141 -21.90 7.69 1.13
C ALA A 141 -22.15 9.17 0.81
N ARG A 142 -21.45 10.12 1.46
CA ARG A 142 -21.56 11.55 1.14
C ARG A 142 -21.16 11.85 -0.30
N THR A 143 -20.12 11.20 -0.79
CA THR A 143 -19.65 11.35 -2.18
C THR A 143 -20.74 10.89 -3.16
N LEU A 144 -21.36 9.74 -2.90
CA LEU A 144 -22.45 9.21 -3.73
C LEU A 144 -23.72 10.06 -3.66
N GLU A 145 -24.04 10.60 -2.48
CA GLU A 145 -25.11 11.59 -2.26
C GLU A 145 -24.89 12.86 -3.08
N ALA A 146 -23.71 13.47 -2.96
CA ALA A 146 -23.36 14.68 -3.70
C ALA A 146 -23.36 14.46 -5.22
N ALA A 147 -23.01 13.25 -5.68
CA ALA A 147 -23.00 12.90 -7.09
C ALA A 147 -24.37 12.49 -7.67
N GLY A 148 -25.44 12.44 -6.85
CA GLY A 148 -26.76 12.00 -7.32
C GLY A 148 -26.77 10.56 -7.83
N SER A 149 -26.01 9.67 -7.17
CA SER A 149 -25.78 8.30 -7.62
C SER A 149 -27.08 7.51 -7.87
N PRO A 150 -27.15 6.58 -8.83
CA PRO A 150 -28.26 5.64 -8.92
C PRO A 150 -28.38 4.71 -7.69
N HIS A 151 -27.33 4.63 -6.86
CA HIS A 151 -27.28 3.78 -5.67
C HIS A 151 -27.83 4.43 -4.39
N LEU A 152 -28.34 5.68 -4.45
CA LEU A 152 -28.92 6.36 -3.28
C LEU A 152 -29.95 5.54 -2.49
N PRO A 153 -30.86 4.77 -3.14
CA PRO A 153 -31.84 3.98 -2.40
C PRO A 153 -31.24 2.93 -1.45
N HIS A 154 -29.97 2.55 -1.65
CA HIS A 154 -29.29 1.50 -0.89
C HIS A 154 -28.45 2.08 0.27
N LEU A 155 -28.10 3.37 0.23
CA LEU A 155 -27.14 3.95 1.18
C LEU A 155 -27.64 3.93 2.63
N GLY A 156 -28.94 4.16 2.84
CA GLY A 156 -29.52 4.15 4.18
C GLY A 156 -29.34 2.81 4.90
N GLU A 157 -29.57 1.71 4.20
CA GLU A 157 -29.39 0.34 4.72
C GLU A 157 -27.91 0.03 4.96
N LEU A 158 -27.04 0.30 3.98
CA LEU A 158 -25.61 0.06 4.10
C LEU A 158 -24.97 0.83 5.27
N LEU A 159 -25.36 2.10 5.47
CA LEU A 159 -24.91 2.89 6.60
C LEU A 159 -25.47 2.39 7.94
N ALA A 160 -26.68 1.81 7.96
CA ALA A 160 -27.22 1.18 9.17
C ALA A 160 -26.42 -0.08 9.56
N ILE A 161 -26.06 -0.91 8.58
CA ILE A 161 -25.17 -2.07 8.77
C ILE A 161 -23.81 -1.60 9.30
N ALA A 162 -23.20 -0.59 8.66
CA ALA A 162 -21.92 -0.03 9.08
C ALA A 162 -21.95 0.47 10.53
N ARG A 163 -23.00 1.20 10.94
CA ARG A 163 -23.17 1.63 12.34
C ARG A 163 -23.35 0.47 13.32
N SER A 164 -23.98 -0.62 12.89
CA SER A 164 -24.13 -1.82 13.72
C SER A 164 -22.79 -2.51 13.94
N LEU A 165 -22.00 -2.65 12.87
CA LEU A 165 -20.65 -3.21 12.92
C LEU A 165 -19.72 -2.33 13.77
N GLU A 166 -19.78 -1.00 13.63
CA GLU A 166 -18.98 -0.05 14.44
C GLU A 166 -19.24 -0.24 15.94
N ARG A 167 -20.50 -0.41 16.34
CA ARG A 167 -20.85 -0.71 17.74
C ARG A 167 -20.40 -2.10 18.18
N ALA A 168 -20.48 -3.09 17.31
CA ALA A 168 -20.10 -4.47 17.63
C ALA A 168 -18.59 -4.66 17.78
N VAL A 169 -17.78 -3.92 17.02
CA VAL A 169 -16.32 -3.89 17.17
C VAL A 169 -15.92 -3.36 18.54
N GLY A 170 -16.57 -2.29 19.01
CA GLY A 170 -16.32 -1.74 20.33
C GLY A 170 -14.92 -1.12 20.49
N PRO A 171 -14.37 -1.07 21.71
CA PRO A 171 -13.02 -0.56 21.95
C PRO A 171 -11.96 -1.41 21.26
N VAL A 172 -10.97 -0.76 20.65
CA VAL A 172 -9.85 -1.42 19.95
C VAL A 172 -8.51 -0.95 20.50
N GLU A 173 -7.52 -1.83 20.43
CA GLU A 173 -6.12 -1.43 20.57
C GLU A 173 -5.65 -0.80 19.26
N LEU A 174 -5.12 0.42 19.33
CA LEU A 174 -4.60 1.10 18.16
C LEU A 174 -3.18 0.60 17.87
N VAL A 175 -3.01 0.03 16.68
CA VAL A 175 -1.72 -0.41 16.15
C VAL A 175 -1.54 0.21 14.77
N LEU A 176 -0.29 0.29 14.30
CA LEU A 176 -0.03 0.64 12.91
C LEU A 176 -0.28 -0.61 12.05
N GLY A 177 -1.31 -0.53 11.20
CA GLY A 177 -1.70 -1.59 10.29
C GLY A 177 -1.23 -1.36 8.86
N HIS A 178 -1.19 -2.44 8.07
CA HIS A 178 -1.05 -2.33 6.62
C HIS A 178 -2.36 -1.87 5.95
N ASN A 179 -3.49 -2.32 6.51
CA ASN A 179 -4.86 -2.04 6.08
C ASN A 179 -5.27 -2.56 4.68
N ASP A 180 -4.32 -3.10 3.91
CA ASP A 180 -4.61 -3.79 2.63
C ASP A 180 -3.80 -5.10 2.47
N LEU A 181 -4.11 -6.12 3.28
CA LEU A 181 -3.35 -7.39 3.30
C LEU A 181 -3.80 -8.37 2.21
N LEU A 182 -3.55 -8.00 0.95
CA LEU A 182 -3.74 -8.88 -0.21
C LEU A 182 -2.55 -9.84 -0.35
N PRO A 183 -2.75 -11.07 -0.88
CA PRO A 183 -1.63 -11.97 -1.21
C PRO A 183 -0.59 -11.29 -2.12
N ALA A 184 -1.05 -10.46 -3.05
CA ALA A 184 -0.21 -9.71 -3.99
C ALA A 184 0.76 -8.73 -3.30
N ASN A 185 0.47 -8.33 -2.06
CA ASN A 185 1.31 -7.41 -1.28
C ASN A 185 2.39 -8.15 -0.48
N ILE A 186 2.44 -9.49 -0.56
CA ILE A 186 3.41 -10.33 0.16
C ILE A 186 4.40 -10.93 -0.84
N ILE A 187 5.70 -10.69 -0.62
CA ILE A 187 6.78 -11.27 -1.42
C ILE A 187 7.61 -12.22 -0.53
N ASP A 188 7.83 -13.43 -1.02
CA ASP A 188 8.72 -14.41 -0.40
C ASP A 188 10.05 -14.46 -1.16
N ASP A 189 11.14 -14.04 -0.52
CA ASP A 189 12.49 -14.13 -1.09
C ASP A 189 13.16 -15.50 -0.83
N GLY A 190 12.44 -16.44 -0.21
CA GLY A 190 12.91 -17.76 0.19
C GLY A 190 13.50 -17.82 1.60
N ALA A 191 13.86 -16.67 2.19
CA ALA A 191 14.35 -16.56 3.57
C ALA A 191 13.33 -15.92 4.50
N ARG A 192 12.64 -14.87 4.04
CA ARG A 192 11.61 -14.13 4.79
C ARG A 192 10.51 -13.61 3.88
N LEU A 193 9.43 -13.21 4.52
CA LEU A 193 8.34 -12.48 3.87
C LEU A 193 8.58 -10.98 3.96
N TRP A 194 8.24 -10.30 2.88
CA TRP A 194 8.20 -8.85 2.76
C TRP A 194 6.76 -8.39 2.54
N LEU A 195 6.48 -7.17 2.98
CA LEU A 195 5.20 -6.49 2.82
C LEU A 195 5.41 -5.19 2.03
N ILE A 196 4.69 -5.05 0.93
CA ILE A 196 4.76 -3.92 0.01
C ILE A 196 3.40 -3.23 -0.12
N ASP A 197 3.38 -2.06 -0.76
CA ASP A 197 2.16 -1.26 -1.03
C ASP A 197 1.49 -0.69 0.23
N TRP A 198 2.21 0.21 0.90
CA TRP A 198 1.79 0.84 2.15
C TRP A 198 0.88 2.07 1.96
N GLU A 199 0.13 2.15 0.85
CA GLU A 199 -0.65 3.35 0.54
C GLU A 199 -1.82 3.60 1.51
N TYR A 200 -2.28 2.54 2.19
CA TYR A 200 -3.28 2.57 3.28
C TYR A 200 -2.67 2.42 4.68
N GLY A 201 -1.34 2.36 4.79
CA GLY A 201 -0.67 2.10 6.07
C GLY A 201 -0.98 3.16 7.12
N GLY A 202 -1.30 2.76 8.34
CA GLY A 202 -1.66 3.66 9.45
C GLY A 202 -2.60 3.06 10.47
#